data_AF-A0A3A5MD84-F1
#
_entry.id   AF-A0A3A5MD84-F1
#
_cell.length_a   1.000
_cell.length_b   1.000
_cell.length_c   1.000
_cell.angle_alpha   90.00
_cell.angle_beta   90.00
_cell.angle_gamma   90.00
#
_symmetry.space_group_name_H-M   'P 1'
#
loop_
_entity.id
_entity.type
_entity.pdbx_description
1 polymer ?
#
loop_
_entity_poly.entity_id
_entity_poly.type
_entity_poly.pdbx_seq_one_letter_code
_entity_poly.pdbx_strand_id
1 'polypeptide(L)'
;MSASLTLVIVMAVMYAAGVYVMLERSLTRVLIGFLLVGNATNLLIFIMSGRPGSSPIVTGTSLDDTMVDPIPQVLMLTAIVINFGITALLLALIYRSWWLAQLGDEGDTLTDEHAAETTHEVDETFRSSSDDDDAIAESIDEFERGDGAHSDEETAGGKAGAAAHAADAPRHAPPVVAAPKPAAGDRDTRPAARPDEEGPR
;
A
#
# COMPACT_ATOMS: atom_id res chain seq x y z
N MET A 1 23.32 45.91 13.97
CA MET A 1 22.74 44.56 13.82
C MET A 1 23.10 44.08 12.42
N SER A 2 24.08 43.20 12.27
CA SER A 2 24.37 42.57 10.98
C SER A 2 23.89 41.14 11.06
N ALA A 3 22.69 40.87 10.53
CA ALA A 3 22.35 39.50 10.18
C ALA A 3 23.47 38.98 9.26
N SER A 4 23.98 37.78 9.52
CA SER A 4 25.06 37.23 8.71
C SER A 4 24.53 37.01 7.30
N LEU A 5 24.95 37.86 6.35
CA LEU A 5 24.54 37.78 4.95
C LEU A 5 24.77 36.38 4.37
N THR A 6 25.86 35.73 4.81
CA THR A 6 26.18 34.35 4.47
C THR A 6 25.08 33.38 4.88
N LEU A 7 24.54 33.47 6.11
CA LEU A 7 23.46 32.60 6.57
C LEU A 7 22.17 32.82 5.78
N VAL A 8 21.87 34.08 5.43
CA VAL A 8 20.69 34.43 4.62
C VAL A 8 20.81 33.83 3.21
N ILE A 9 21.97 33.93 2.57
CA ILE A 9 22.21 33.35 1.25
C ILE A 9 22.11 31.81 1.31
N VAL A 10 22.71 31.17 2.31
CA VAL A 10 22.63 29.70 2.48
C VAL A 10 21.18 29.26 2.68
N MET A 11 20.42 29.94 3.52
CA MET A 11 19.00 29.66 3.74
C MET A 11 18.19 29.83 2.45
N ALA A 12 18.41 30.91 1.69
CA ALA A 12 17.72 31.15 0.42
C ALA A 12 18.03 30.05 -0.62
N VAL A 13 19.30 29.63 -0.72
CA VAL A 13 19.71 28.54 -1.61
C VAL A 13 19.10 27.21 -1.19
N MET A 14 19.05 26.90 0.11
CA MET A 14 18.39 25.67 0.58
C MET A 14 16.88 25.68 0.31
N TYR A 15 16.19 26.81 0.47
CA TYR A 15 14.79 26.92 0.08
C TYR A 15 14.60 26.75 -1.43
N ALA A 16 15.40 27.45 -2.24
CA ALA A 16 15.31 27.36 -3.69
C ALA A 16 15.57 25.92 -4.18
N ALA A 17 16.62 25.26 -3.70
CA ALA A 17 16.93 23.88 -4.04
C ALA A 17 15.87 22.91 -3.50
N GLY A 18 15.39 23.11 -2.27
CA GLY A 18 14.40 22.24 -1.64
C GLY A 18 13.05 22.28 -2.35
N VAL A 19 12.57 23.49 -2.66
CA VAL A 19 11.33 23.68 -3.43
C VAL A 19 11.50 23.19 -4.87
N TYR A 20 12.66 23.41 -5.50
CA TYR A 20 12.95 22.90 -6.84
C TYR A 20 12.84 21.37 -6.90
N VAL A 21 13.48 20.66 -5.97
CA VAL A 21 13.44 19.18 -5.92
C VAL A 21 12.03 18.69 -5.54
N MET A 22 11.28 19.45 -4.74
CA MET A 22 9.90 19.11 -4.37
C MET A 22 8.92 19.17 -5.55
N LEU A 23 9.24 19.92 -6.61
CA LEU A 23 8.43 19.98 -7.85
C LEU A 23 8.65 18.77 -8.77
N GLU A 24 9.55 17.85 -8.44
CA GLU A 24 9.83 16.69 -9.25
C GLU A 24 8.82 15.56 -9.02
N ARG A 25 8.55 14.75 -10.06
CA ARG A 25 7.51 13.70 -10.03
C ARG A 25 7.83 12.53 -9.08
N SER A 26 9.07 12.38 -8.64
CA SER A 26 9.48 11.26 -7.79
C SER A 26 9.19 11.54 -6.33
N LEU A 27 8.46 10.65 -5.67
CA LEU A 27 8.17 10.78 -4.24
C LEU A 27 9.43 10.81 -3.36
N THR A 28 10.49 10.10 -3.75
CA THR A 28 11.79 10.14 -3.05
C THR A 28 12.45 11.51 -3.19
N ARG A 29 12.30 12.18 -4.34
CA ARG A 29 12.77 13.57 -4.53
C ARG A 29 11.96 14.53 -3.67
N VAL A 30 10.63 14.39 -3.63
CA VAL A 30 9.76 15.15 -2.71
C VAL A 30 10.19 14.99 -1.24
N LEU A 31 10.53 13.77 -0.80
CA LEU A 31 11.06 13.51 0.54
C LEU A 31 12.33 14.31 0.81
N ILE A 32 13.33 14.23 -0.08
CA ILE A 32 14.59 14.99 0.03
C ILE A 32 14.31 16.51 0.05
N GLY A 33 13.34 16.98 -0.74
CA GLY A 33 12.88 18.37 -0.73
C GLY A 33 12.37 18.81 0.64
N PHE A 34 11.52 18.01 1.29
CA PHE A 34 11.04 18.27 2.65
C PHE A 34 12.17 18.32 3.68
N LEU A 35 13.16 17.42 3.60
CA LEU A 35 14.34 17.47 4.46
C LEU A 35 15.11 18.79 4.26
N LEU A 36 15.31 19.21 3.01
CA LEU A 36 16.04 20.43 2.69
C LEU A 36 15.32 21.69 3.19
N VAL A 37 14.01 21.80 2.91
CA VAL A 37 13.15 22.90 3.37
C VAL A 37 13.04 22.92 4.89
N GLY A 38 12.95 21.76 5.53
CA GLY A 38 12.93 21.64 6.98
C GLY A 38 14.20 22.20 7.63
N ASN A 39 15.36 21.87 7.07
CA ASN A 39 16.64 22.46 7.50
C ASN A 39 16.70 23.98 7.23
N ALA A 40 16.21 24.43 6.07
CA ALA A 40 16.15 25.85 5.75
C ALA A 40 15.24 26.64 6.72
N THR A 41 14.13 26.06 7.13
CA THR A 41 13.20 26.62 8.13
C THR A 41 13.86 26.72 9.50
N ASN A 42 14.64 25.71 9.89
CA ASN A 42 15.43 25.75 11.12
C ASN A 42 16.48 26.88 11.08
N LEU A 43 17.15 27.07 9.93
CA LEU A 43 18.05 28.20 9.73
C LEU A 43 17.32 29.56 9.80
N LEU A 44 16.10 29.65 9.26
CA LEU A 44 15.28 30.86 9.33
C LEU A 44 14.99 31.25 10.78
N ILE A 45 14.55 30.30 11.60
CA ILE A 45 14.30 30.52 13.03
C ILE A 45 15.60 30.93 13.74
N PHE A 46 16.73 30.31 13.40
CA PHE A 46 18.02 30.68 13.97
C PHE A 46 18.43 32.13 13.63
N ILE A 47 18.24 32.57 12.38
CA ILE A 47 18.54 33.95 11.97
C ILE A 47 17.65 34.96 12.72
N MET A 48 16.40 34.59 13.00
CA MET A 48 15.46 35.41 13.79
C MET A 48 15.85 35.52 15.27
N SER A 49 16.66 34.58 15.79
CA SER A 49 17.08 34.52 17.20
C SER A 49 17.96 35.69 17.65
N GLY A 50 18.50 36.49 16.72
CA GLY A 50 19.14 37.75 17.04
C GLY A 50 20.60 37.62 17.51
N ARG A 51 20.95 38.29 18.62
CA ARG A 51 22.36 38.47 19.01
C ARG A 51 22.98 37.17 19.54
N PRO A 52 24.22 36.82 19.13
CA PRO A 52 24.97 35.75 19.78
C PRO A 52 25.24 36.13 21.25
N GLY A 53 25.09 35.16 22.15
CA GLY A 53 25.16 35.34 23.59
C GLY A 53 25.56 34.06 24.33
N SER A 54 25.55 34.10 25.66
CA SER A 54 25.80 32.93 26.51
C SER A 54 24.64 31.93 26.44
N SER A 55 24.95 30.64 26.59
CA SER A 55 23.98 29.54 26.53
C SER A 55 22.84 29.78 27.55
N PRO A 56 21.56 29.52 27.21
CA PRO A 56 20.44 29.75 28.10
C PRO A 56 20.29 28.61 29.12
N ILE A 57 21.37 28.33 29.85
CA ILE A 57 21.43 27.33 30.91
C ILE A 57 21.82 28.09 32.18
N VAL A 58 20.84 28.32 33.04
CA VAL A 58 21.06 29.01 34.32
C VAL A 58 21.77 28.04 35.27
N THR A 59 23.08 28.23 35.46
CA THR A 59 23.87 27.55 36.48
C THR A 59 24.14 28.55 37.62
N GLY A 60 23.15 28.80 38.49
CA GLY A 60 23.27 29.74 39.62
C GLY A 60 22.06 30.66 39.82
N THR A 61 22.23 31.76 40.56
CA THR A 61 21.16 32.71 40.94
C THR A 61 21.10 33.95 40.04
N SER A 62 22.14 34.23 39.25
CA SER A 62 22.21 35.44 38.41
C SER A 62 21.83 35.14 36.97
N LEU A 63 20.82 35.85 36.45
CA LEU A 63 20.54 35.94 35.02
C LEU A 63 21.67 36.74 34.37
N ASP A 64 22.38 36.09 33.45
CA ASP A 64 23.46 36.70 32.70
C ASP A 64 22.85 37.59 31.60
N ASP A 65 23.16 38.89 31.59
CA ASP A 65 22.56 39.87 30.66
C ASP A 65 22.95 39.62 29.19
N THR A 66 23.91 38.71 28.96
CA THR A 66 24.34 38.25 27.65
C THR A 66 23.67 36.96 27.19
N MET A 67 22.67 36.45 27.91
CA MET A 67 22.00 35.19 27.58
C MET A 67 21.21 35.29 26.26
N VAL A 68 21.28 34.26 25.43
CA VAL A 68 20.47 34.17 24.20
C VAL A 68 19.00 33.89 24.48
N ASP A 69 18.11 34.33 23.59
CA ASP A 69 16.67 34.06 23.71
C ASP A 69 16.38 32.54 23.59
N PRO A 70 15.74 31.91 24.60
CA PRO A 70 15.37 30.51 24.55
C PRO A 70 14.15 30.22 23.65
N ILE A 71 13.32 31.22 23.32
CA ILE A 71 12.07 31.00 22.57
C ILE A 71 12.34 30.40 21.18
N PRO A 72 13.23 30.99 20.34
CA PRO A 72 13.55 30.42 19.03
C PRO A 72 14.12 29.00 19.11
N GLN A 73 14.82 28.65 20.20
CA GLN A 73 15.40 27.31 20.37
C GLN A 73 14.34 26.23 20.59
N VAL A 74 13.34 26.53 21.42
CA VAL A 74 12.22 25.60 21.64
C VAL A 74 11.38 25.44 20.37
N LEU A 75 11.17 26.54 19.63
CA LEU A 75 10.49 26.50 18.33
C LEU A 75 11.25 25.63 17.32
N MET A 76 12.58 25.73 17.29
CA MET A 76 13.43 24.89 16.43
C MET A 76 13.33 23.41 16.80
N LEU A 77 13.30 23.05 18.09
CA LEU A 77 13.12 21.66 18.52
C LEU A 77 11.76 21.10 18.06
N THR A 78 10.70 21.90 18.18
CA THR A 78 9.36 21.50 17.74
C THR A 78 9.29 21.34 16.22
N ALA A 79 9.92 22.25 15.48
CA ALA A 79 10.02 22.17 14.02
C ALA A 79 10.76 20.90 13.57
N ILE A 80 11.85 20.51 14.25
CA ILE A 80 12.58 19.27 13.95
C ILE A 80 11.69 18.04 14.14
N VAL A 81 10.94 17.96 15.25
CA VAL A 81 10.06 16.81 15.52
C VAL A 81 8.90 16.74 14.54
N ILE A 82 8.28 17.87 14.19
CA ILE A 82 7.22 17.92 13.17
C ILE A 82 7.77 17.46 11.81
N ASN A 83 8.93 17.97 11.40
CA ASN A 83 9.57 17.57 10.16
C ASN A 83 9.92 16.08 10.16
N PHE A 84 10.39 15.54 11.28
CA PHE A 84 10.62 14.10 11.42
C PHE A 84 9.32 13.30 11.28
N GLY A 85 8.22 13.75 11.89
CA GLY A 85 6.90 13.13 11.76
C GLY A 85 6.38 13.15 10.33
N ILE A 86 6.47 14.29 9.64
CA ILE A 86 6.11 14.43 8.22
C ILE A 86 6.99 13.52 7.36
N THR A 87 8.30 13.51 7.59
CA THR A 87 9.25 12.66 6.86
C THR A 87 8.94 11.17 7.04
N ALA A 88 8.66 10.74 8.28
CA ALA A 88 8.28 9.37 8.57
C ALA A 88 6.95 8.99 7.92
N LEU A 89 5.97 9.89 7.94
CA LEU A 89 4.69 9.71 7.27
C LEU A 89 4.86 9.59 5.74
N LEU A 90 5.64 10.49 5.14
CA LEU A 90 5.93 10.44 3.71
C LEU A 90 6.68 9.16 3.34
N LEU A 91 7.64 8.73 4.14
CA LEU A 91 8.36 7.48 3.92
C LEU A 91 7.43 6.27 4.01
N ALA A 92 6.50 6.25 4.97
CA ALA A 92 5.47 5.22 5.06
C ALA A 92 4.53 5.22 3.83
N LEU A 93 4.16 6.39 3.32
CA LEU A 93 3.37 6.52 2.09
C LEU A 93 4.14 6.07 0.85
N ILE A 94 5.44 6.39 0.76
CA ILE A 94 6.32 5.93 -0.32
C ILE A 94 6.38 4.40 -0.30
N TYR A 95 6.63 3.81 0.87
CA TYR A 95 6.66 2.36 1.04
C TYR A 95 5.31 1.73 0.68
N ARG A 96 4.21 2.30 1.15
CA ARG A 96 2.86 1.80 0.85
C ARG A 96 2.54 1.91 -0.65
N SER A 97 2.91 3.00 -1.30
CA SER A 97 2.72 3.19 -2.73
C SER A 97 3.53 2.21 -3.54
N TRP A 98 4.78 1.93 -3.14
CA TRP A 98 5.63 0.94 -3.78
C TRP A 98 5.05 -0.47 -3.64
N TRP A 99 4.62 -0.84 -2.43
CA TRP A 99 3.98 -2.14 -2.16
C TRP A 99 2.71 -2.34 -3.00
N LEU A 100 1.86 -1.31 -3.11
CA LEU A 100 0.65 -1.37 -3.92
C LEU A 100 0.95 -1.45 -5.41
N ALA A 101 1.98 -0.75 -5.89
CA ALA A 101 2.42 -0.85 -7.29
C ALA A 101 2.93 -2.26 -7.61
N GLN A 102 3.65 -2.89 -6.69
CA GLN A 102 4.17 -4.25 -6.85
C GLN A 102 3.04 -5.30 -6.91
N LEU A 103 2.02 -5.16 -6.06
CA LEU A 103 0.84 -6.05 -6.09
C LEU A 103 0.04 -5.94 -7.38
N GLY A 104 -0.04 -4.75 -7.96
CA GLY A 104 -0.70 -4.54 -9.25
C GLY A 104 0.02 -5.25 -10.40
N ASP A 105 1.35 -5.23 -10.39
CA ASP A 105 2.21 -5.90 -11.36
C ASP A 105 2.04 -7.44 -11.30
N GLU A 106 2.04 -8.00 -10.09
CA GLU A 106 1.86 -9.44 -9.89
C GLU A 106 0.45 -9.92 -10.28
N GLY A 107 -0.58 -9.11 -10.02
CA GLY A 107 -1.95 -9.39 -10.45
C GLY A 107 -2.15 -9.37 -11.98
N ASP A 108 -1.40 -8.54 -12.70
CA ASP A 108 -1.46 -8.47 -14.17
C ASP A 108 -0.88 -9.77 -14.78
N THR A 109 0.23 -10.28 -14.23
CA THR A 109 0.87 -11.51 -14.73
C THR A 109 0.04 -12.79 -14.58
N LEU A 110 -0.90 -12.86 -13.62
CA LEU A 110 -1.75 -14.02 -13.41
C LEU A 110 -2.90 -14.14 -14.43
N THR A 111 -3.17 -13.08 -15.20
CA THR A 111 -4.24 -13.09 -16.21
C THR A 111 -3.80 -13.80 -17.50
N ASP A 112 -2.51 -13.89 -17.78
CA ASP A 112 -2.00 -14.38 -19.06
C ASP A 112 -2.02 -15.92 -19.20
N GLU A 113 -1.93 -16.67 -18.09
CA GLU A 113 -1.87 -18.15 -18.18
C GLU A 113 -3.20 -18.79 -18.60
N HIS A 114 -4.34 -18.21 -18.20
CA HIS A 114 -5.66 -18.66 -18.64
C HIS A 114 -6.22 -17.88 -19.83
N ALA A 115 -5.59 -16.78 -20.25
CA ALA A 115 -6.02 -16.05 -21.44
C ALA A 115 -5.92 -16.91 -22.71
N ALA A 116 -4.85 -17.71 -22.83
CA ALA A 116 -4.67 -18.64 -23.95
C ALA A 116 -5.68 -19.80 -23.92
N GLU A 117 -5.93 -20.35 -22.74
CA GLU A 117 -6.89 -21.45 -22.53
C GLU A 117 -8.33 -21.01 -22.82
N THR A 118 -8.72 -19.84 -22.29
CA THR A 118 -10.04 -19.24 -22.55
C THR A 118 -10.23 -18.95 -24.04
N THR A 119 -9.20 -18.50 -24.75
CA THR A 119 -9.29 -18.22 -26.19
C THR A 119 -9.50 -19.50 -27.01
N HIS A 120 -8.83 -20.60 -26.63
CA HIS A 120 -8.94 -21.88 -27.32
C HIS A 120 -10.30 -22.57 -27.07
N GLU A 121 -10.80 -22.52 -25.83
CA GLU A 121 -12.11 -23.08 -25.46
C GLU A 121 -13.26 -22.32 -26.17
N VAL A 122 -13.13 -21.00 -26.30
CA VAL A 122 -14.07 -20.16 -27.04
C VAL A 122 -14.06 -20.50 -28.54
N ASP A 123 -12.87 -20.65 -29.16
CA ASP A 123 -12.74 -20.98 -30.59
C ASP A 123 -13.28 -22.40 -30.92
N GLU A 124 -13.06 -23.38 -30.03
CA GLU A 124 -13.66 -24.72 -30.13
C GLU A 124 -15.19 -24.68 -30.06
N THR A 125 -15.75 -23.90 -29.12
CA THR A 125 -17.20 -23.76 -28.97
C THR A 125 -17.84 -23.11 -30.21
N PHE A 126 -17.17 -22.11 -30.81
CA PHE A 126 -17.64 -21.49 -32.04
C PHE A 126 -17.60 -22.45 -33.23
N ARG A 127 -16.55 -23.28 -33.38
CA ARG A 127 -16.49 -24.30 -34.44
C ARG A 127 -17.57 -25.37 -34.26
N SER A 128 -17.75 -25.88 -33.04
CA SER A 128 -18.80 -26.85 -32.77
C SER A 128 -20.19 -26.32 -33.12
N SER A 129 -20.47 -25.05 -32.80
CA SER A 129 -21.76 -24.44 -33.13
C SER A 129 -21.96 -24.25 -34.63
N SER A 130 -20.91 -23.90 -35.39
CA SER A 130 -21.04 -23.76 -36.85
C SER A 130 -21.21 -25.10 -37.54
N ASP A 131 -20.51 -26.15 -37.06
CA ASP A 131 -20.63 -27.50 -37.61
C ASP A 131 -22.04 -28.06 -37.37
N ASP A 132 -22.63 -27.79 -36.20
CA ASP A 132 -24.01 -28.16 -35.89
C ASP A 132 -25.03 -27.42 -36.78
N ASP A 133 -24.84 -26.12 -37.03
CA ASP A 133 -25.70 -25.33 -37.93
C ASP A 133 -25.61 -25.84 -39.39
N ASP A 134 -24.41 -26.19 -39.87
CA ASP A 134 -24.19 -26.75 -41.20
C ASP A 134 -24.85 -28.13 -41.36
N ALA A 135 -24.76 -29.00 -40.35
CA ALA A 135 -25.41 -30.31 -40.36
C ALA A 135 -26.95 -30.21 -40.38
N ILE A 136 -27.51 -29.23 -39.65
CA ILE A 136 -28.95 -28.95 -39.69
C ILE A 136 -29.35 -28.47 -41.10
N ALA A 137 -28.59 -27.54 -41.69
CA ALA A 137 -28.83 -27.06 -43.03
C ALA A 137 -28.82 -28.20 -44.06
N GLU A 138 -27.82 -29.09 -44.01
CA GLU A 138 -27.72 -30.25 -44.89
C GLU A 138 -28.91 -31.20 -44.73
N SER A 139 -29.37 -31.44 -43.49
CA SER A 139 -30.54 -32.29 -43.27
C SER A 139 -31.82 -31.72 -43.87
N ILE A 140 -32.03 -30.39 -43.78
CA ILE A 140 -33.18 -29.71 -44.39
C ILE A 140 -33.12 -29.81 -45.92
N ASP A 141 -31.94 -29.61 -46.47
CA ASP A 141 -31.64 -29.69 -47.90
C ASP A 141 -31.84 -31.12 -48.46
N GLU A 142 -31.48 -32.16 -47.68
CA GLU A 142 -31.74 -33.58 -47.97
C GLU A 142 -33.24 -33.87 -47.97
N PHE A 143 -33.99 -33.33 -46.99
CA PHE A 143 -35.45 -33.44 -46.93
C PHE A 143 -36.13 -32.74 -48.12
N GLU A 144 -35.65 -31.58 -48.56
CA GLU A 144 -36.18 -30.90 -49.76
C GLU A 144 -35.83 -31.63 -51.06
N ARG A 145 -34.68 -32.29 -51.14
CA ARG A 145 -34.29 -33.11 -52.32
C ARG A 145 -34.96 -34.48 -52.35
N GLY A 146 -35.44 -34.97 -51.20
CA GLY A 146 -36.04 -36.28 -51.03
C GLY A 146 -37.51 -36.41 -51.40
N ASP A 147 -38.24 -35.32 -51.68
CA ASP A 147 -39.67 -35.43 -52.00
C ASP A 147 -39.92 -35.61 -53.51
N GLY A 148 -39.96 -36.89 -53.91
CA GLY A 148 -40.26 -37.31 -55.26
C GLY A 148 -40.60 -38.79 -55.41
N ALA A 149 -41.23 -39.46 -54.44
CA ALA A 149 -41.99 -40.70 -54.68
C ALA A 149 -42.82 -41.18 -53.47
N HIS A 150 -44.06 -41.55 -53.77
CA HIS A 150 -45.19 -41.98 -52.94
C HIS A 150 -45.04 -43.16 -51.94
N SER A 151 -46.01 -43.15 -51.00
CA SER A 151 -46.89 -44.21 -50.43
C SER A 151 -46.54 -44.97 -49.13
N ASP A 152 -47.32 -44.62 -48.10
CA ASP A 152 -48.21 -45.43 -47.22
C ASP A 152 -47.76 -46.68 -46.42
N GLU A 153 -48.35 -46.78 -45.20
CA GLU A 153 -48.55 -47.91 -44.26
C GLU A 153 -47.35 -48.41 -43.41
N GLU A 154 -47.44 -48.83 -42.13
CA GLU A 154 -48.37 -48.68 -40.99
C GLU A 154 -47.68 -49.34 -39.76
N THR A 155 -48.02 -48.89 -38.54
CA THR A 155 -48.15 -49.70 -37.30
C THR A 155 -46.96 -49.99 -36.34
N ALA A 156 -46.95 -49.17 -35.27
CA ALA A 156 -47.19 -49.53 -33.85
C ALA A 156 -46.05 -49.84 -32.84
N GLY A 157 -46.21 -49.17 -31.68
CA GLY A 157 -45.87 -49.66 -30.32
C GLY A 157 -44.59 -49.03 -29.73
N GLY A 158 -44.55 -48.43 -28.54
CA GLY A 158 -45.52 -48.24 -27.47
C GLY A 158 -44.81 -47.77 -26.19
N LYS A 159 -45.45 -46.81 -25.49
CA LYS A 159 -45.47 -46.54 -24.03
C LYS A 159 -44.18 -46.17 -23.24
N ALA A 160 -44.18 -44.91 -22.78
CA ALA A 160 -44.32 -44.44 -21.39
C ALA A 160 -43.69 -45.20 -20.20
N GLY A 161 -43.01 -44.42 -19.34
CA GLY A 161 -42.74 -44.69 -17.91
C GLY A 161 -41.42 -44.02 -17.47
N ALA A 162 -41.38 -42.85 -16.82
CA ALA A 162 -41.80 -42.51 -15.46
C ALA A 162 -41.00 -43.22 -14.33
N ALA A 163 -40.22 -42.38 -13.63
CA ALA A 163 -39.99 -42.33 -12.18
C ALA A 163 -38.97 -43.27 -11.49
N ALA A 164 -38.09 -42.58 -10.75
CA ALA A 164 -37.67 -42.81 -9.37
C ALA A 164 -36.54 -43.82 -9.06
N HIS A 165 -35.42 -43.28 -8.59
CA HIS A 165 -34.83 -43.79 -7.35
C HIS A 165 -34.32 -42.64 -6.48
N ALA A 166 -34.59 -42.79 -5.18
CA ALA A 166 -34.38 -41.84 -4.10
C ALA A 166 -33.23 -42.28 -3.21
N ALA A 167 -32.78 -41.33 -2.36
CA ALA A 167 -31.88 -41.46 -1.21
C ALA A 167 -30.41 -41.76 -1.58
N ASP A 168 -29.40 -41.13 -0.98
CA ASP A 168 -29.19 -40.92 0.44
C ASP A 168 -28.11 -39.82 0.66
N ALA A 169 -28.21 -39.08 1.75
CA ALA A 169 -27.25 -38.03 2.15
C ALA A 169 -26.25 -38.59 3.18
N PRO A 170 -25.09 -37.96 3.39
CA PRO A 170 -25.05 -37.06 4.55
C PRO A 170 -24.19 -35.80 4.37
N ARG A 171 -24.49 -34.87 5.28
CA ARG A 171 -23.96 -33.50 5.42
C ARG A 171 -22.50 -33.50 5.88
N HIS A 172 -21.66 -32.68 5.26
CA HIS A 172 -20.37 -32.27 5.82
C HIS A 172 -20.26 -30.74 5.86
N ALA A 173 -20.22 -30.19 7.07
CA ALA A 173 -19.92 -28.79 7.34
C ALA A 173 -18.39 -28.56 7.31
N PRO A 174 -17.90 -27.36 6.94
CA PRO A 174 -16.47 -27.04 6.94
C PRO A 174 -15.94 -26.83 8.37
N PRO A 175 -14.66 -27.16 8.65
CA PRO A 175 -14.07 -27.03 9.98
C PRO A 175 -13.74 -25.57 10.33
N VAL A 176 -14.17 -25.17 11.53
CA VAL A 176 -13.79 -23.90 12.18
C VAL A 176 -12.36 -24.03 12.72
N VAL A 177 -11.44 -23.24 12.17
CA VAL A 177 -10.04 -23.18 12.63
C VAL A 177 -9.98 -22.49 13.99
N ALA A 178 -9.51 -23.24 15.00
CA ALA A 178 -9.29 -22.77 16.35
C ALA A 178 -8.07 -21.83 16.42
N ALA A 179 -8.25 -20.65 17.01
CA ALA A 179 -7.17 -19.73 17.36
C ALA A 179 -6.41 -20.22 18.61
N PRO A 180 -5.07 -20.14 18.67
CA PRO A 180 -4.30 -20.54 19.84
C PRO A 180 -4.37 -19.50 20.97
N LYS A 181 -4.58 -20.02 22.19
CA LYS A 181 -4.66 -19.34 23.48
C LYS A 181 -3.31 -18.71 23.89
N PRO A 182 -3.24 -17.44 24.33
CA PRO A 182 -1.99 -16.87 24.84
C PRO A 182 -1.66 -17.42 26.24
N ALA A 183 -0.46 -17.99 26.36
CA ALA A 183 0.13 -18.44 27.61
C ALA A 183 0.59 -17.26 28.47
N ALA A 184 0.26 -17.33 29.75
CA ALA A 184 0.63 -16.39 30.79
C ALA A 184 2.15 -16.23 30.90
N GLY A 185 2.64 -15.01 30.65
CA GLY A 185 4.02 -14.62 30.90
C GLY A 185 4.20 -14.27 32.37
N ASP A 186 4.69 -15.25 33.13
CA ASP A 186 5.27 -15.06 34.45
C ASP A 186 6.66 -14.41 34.29
N ARG A 187 6.75 -13.11 34.59
CA ARG A 187 8.01 -12.38 34.77
C ARG A 187 7.83 -11.32 35.83
N ASP A 188 7.75 -11.76 37.08
CA ASP A 188 8.03 -10.88 38.21
C ASP A 188 9.07 -11.55 39.11
N THR A 189 10.34 -11.52 38.66
CA THR A 189 11.48 -11.88 39.48
C THR A 189 12.58 -10.82 39.35
N ARG A 190 12.63 -9.99 40.40
CA ARG A 190 13.81 -9.52 41.14
C ARG A 190 14.23 -8.06 40.93
N PRO A 191 14.37 -7.31 42.06
CA PRO A 191 14.83 -5.94 42.08
C PRO A 191 16.37 -5.88 42.07
N ALA A 192 16.93 -4.90 41.36
CA ALA A 192 18.33 -4.53 41.45
C ALA A 192 18.45 -3.01 41.55
N ALA A 193 18.10 -2.48 42.72
CA ALA A 193 18.52 -1.15 43.14
C ALA A 193 19.72 -1.32 44.09
N ARG A 194 20.92 -1.00 43.60
CA ARG A 194 22.04 -0.56 44.44
C ARG A 194 22.19 0.95 44.22
N PRO A 195 22.14 1.78 45.25
CA PRO A 195 22.82 3.07 45.23
C PRO A 195 24.25 2.85 45.74
N ASP A 196 25.22 3.24 44.91
CA ASP A 196 26.62 3.32 45.29
C ASP A 196 26.80 4.34 46.42
N GLU A 197 27.63 3.95 47.39
CA GLU A 197 28.23 4.81 48.40
C GLU A 197 29.34 5.70 47.79
N GLU A 198 29.81 6.65 48.61
CA GLU A 198 30.97 7.54 48.46
C GLU A 198 30.73 8.86 47.70
N GLY A 199 30.98 10.05 48.26
CA GLY A 199 31.63 10.46 49.51
C GLY A 199 31.93 11.98 49.41
N PRO A 200 32.06 12.72 50.52
CA PRO A 200 32.13 14.19 50.52
C PRO A 200 33.56 14.71 50.42
N ARG A 201 33.80 15.71 49.57
CA ARG A 201 34.88 16.71 49.70
C ARG A 201 34.45 18.04 49.11
#